data_AF-A0A2S1KMC8-F1
#
_entry.id   AF-A0A2S1KMC8-F1
#
_cell.length_a   1.000
_cell.length_b   1.000
_cell.length_c   1.000
_cell.angle_alpha   90.00
_cell.angle_beta   90.00
_cell.angle_gamma   90.00
#
_symmetry.space_group_name_H-M   'P 1'
#
loop_
_entity.id
_entity.type
_entity.pdbx_description
1 polymer ?
#
loop_
_entity_poly.entity_id
_entity_poly.type
_entity_poly.pdbx_seq_one_letter_code
_entity_poly.pdbx_strand_id
1 'polypeptide(L)'
;YEHMARKTKQEAQETRQHILDVALRLFSQQGVSSTSQGEIAKAAGVTRGAIYWHFKDKSDLFSEIWELSESNIGELELEYQ
;
A
#
# COMPACT_ATOMS: atom_id res chain seq x y z
N TYR A 1 15.86 -21.44 12.87
CA TYR A 1 15.15 -20.25 13.36
C TYR A 1 15.17 -19.08 12.38
N GLU A 2 16.30 -18.76 11.73
CA GLU A 2 16.40 -17.68 10.70
C GLU A 2 15.38 -17.79 9.55
N HIS A 3 15.03 -19.00 9.13
CA HIS A 3 14.16 -19.21 7.97
C HIS A 3 12.69 -18.82 8.19
N MET A 4 12.19 -18.87 9.42
CA MET A 4 10.82 -18.47 9.75
C MET A 4 10.67 -16.94 9.82
N ALA A 5 11.66 -16.25 10.41
CA ALA A 5 11.64 -14.79 10.53
C ALA A 5 11.76 -14.08 9.16
N ARG A 6 12.50 -14.67 8.21
CA ARG A 6 12.58 -14.16 6.84
C ARG A 6 11.24 -14.28 6.11
N LYS A 7 10.54 -15.40 6.32
CA LYS A 7 9.25 -15.67 5.69
C LYS A 7 8.16 -14.71 6.17
N THR A 8 8.11 -14.42 7.47
CA THR A 8 7.14 -13.45 8.04
C THR A 8 7.40 -12.01 7.58
N LYS A 9 8.66 -11.62 7.39
CA LYS A 9 8.99 -10.28 6.84
C LYS A 9 8.54 -10.14 5.39
N GLN A 10 8.71 -11.18 4.58
CA GLN A 10 8.24 -11.17 3.20
C GLN A 10 6.72 -11.13 3.13
N GLU A 11 6.02 -11.97 3.90
CA GLU A 11 4.55 -11.98 3.99
C GLU A 11 3.99 -10.62 4.44
N ALA A 12 4.68 -9.95 5.37
CA ALA A 12 4.34 -8.59 5.77
C ALA A 12 4.50 -7.59 4.60
N GLN A 13 5.58 -7.68 3.83
CA GLN A 13 5.79 -6.80 2.68
C GLN A 13 4.74 -7.04 1.59
N GLU A 14 4.40 -8.29 1.31
CA GLU A 14 3.35 -8.67 0.36
C GLU A 14 1.98 -8.13 0.79
N THR A 15 1.65 -8.27 2.08
CA THR A 15 0.41 -7.72 2.65
C THR A 15 0.39 -6.19 2.53
N ARG A 16 1.51 -5.54 2.80
CA ARG A 16 1.65 -4.09 2.69
C ARG A 16 1.45 -3.60 1.27
N GLN A 17 2.05 -4.27 0.29
CA GLN A 17 1.87 -3.95 -1.13
C GLN A 17 0.41 -4.16 -1.56
N HIS A 18 -0.21 -5.26 -1.14
CA HIS A 18 -1.61 -5.53 -1.45
C HIS A 18 -2.55 -4.42 -0.93
N ILE A 19 -2.28 -3.90 0.27
CA ILE A 19 -3.04 -2.78 0.83
C ILE A 19 -2.87 -1.51 -0.04
N LEU A 20 -1.65 -1.21 -0.51
CA LEU A 20 -1.38 -0.06 -1.38
C LEU A 20 -2.15 -0.16 -2.70
N ASP A 21 -2.14 -1.34 -3.35
CA ASP A 21 -2.84 -1.56 -4.61
C ASP A 21 -4.36 -1.35 -4.46
N VAL A 22 -4.95 -1.87 -3.38
CA VAL A 22 -6.37 -1.72 -3.08
C VAL A 22 -6.71 -0.26 -2.74
N ALA A 23 -5.86 0.41 -1.96
CA ALA A 23 -6.05 1.80 -1.60
C ALA A 23 -5.98 2.71 -2.83
N LEU A 24 -4.98 2.52 -3.70
CA LEU A 24 -4.87 3.24 -4.97
C LEU A 24 -6.14 3.08 -5.79
N ARG A 25 -6.62 1.85 -5.97
CA ARG A 25 -7.86 1.58 -6.71
C ARG A 25 -9.06 2.33 -6.13
N LEU A 26 -9.26 2.30 -4.82
CA LEU A 26 -10.37 3.00 -4.17
C LEU A 26 -10.21 4.53 -4.28
N PHE A 27 -9.01 5.06 -4.07
CA PHE A 27 -8.73 6.47 -4.26
C PHE A 27 -9.04 6.94 -5.69
N SER A 28 -8.69 6.15 -6.71
CA SER A 28 -9.01 6.46 -8.11
C SER A 28 -10.51 6.42 -8.40
N GLN A 29 -11.29 5.60 -7.68
CA GLN A 29 -12.72 5.42 -7.95
C GLN A 29 -13.60 6.46 -7.27
N GLN A 30 -13.29 6.85 -6.04
CA GLN A 30 -14.18 7.68 -5.20
C GLN A 30 -13.46 8.83 -4.49
N GLY A 31 -12.17 9.01 -4.75
CA GLY A 31 -11.34 10.06 -4.16
C GLY A 31 -10.81 9.71 -2.77
N VAL A 32 -9.70 10.37 -2.40
CA VAL A 32 -9.01 10.16 -1.11
C VAL A 32 -9.90 10.54 0.06
N SER A 33 -10.57 11.70 0.00
CA SER A 33 -11.40 12.21 1.10
C SER A 33 -12.55 11.25 1.46
N SER A 34 -13.19 10.66 0.46
CA SER A 34 -14.34 9.76 0.61
C SER A 34 -13.96 8.32 0.99
N THR A 35 -12.66 7.99 1.01
CA THR A 35 -12.18 6.64 1.31
C THR A 35 -11.64 6.56 2.73
N SER A 36 -12.10 5.60 3.51
CA SER A 36 -11.62 5.33 4.87
C SER A 36 -10.64 4.15 4.92
N GLN A 37 -9.75 4.14 5.91
CA GLN A 37 -8.87 2.98 6.18
C GLN A 37 -9.67 1.70 6.49
N GLY A 38 -10.88 1.84 7.05
CA GLY A 38 -11.78 0.71 7.30
C GLY A 38 -12.34 0.09 6.02
N GLU A 39 -12.65 0.90 5.01
CA GLU A 39 -13.07 0.41 3.69
C GLU A 39 -11.91 -0.25 2.95
N ILE A 40 -10.71 0.35 3.02
CA ILE A 40 -9.48 -0.25 2.46
C ILE A 40 -9.23 -1.62 3.10
N ALA A 41 -9.27 -1.72 4.43
CA ALA A 41 -9.11 -2.99 5.14
C ALA A 41 -10.10 -4.06 4.66
N LYS A 42 -11.39 -3.68 4.56
CA LYS A 42 -12.46 -4.57 4.11
C LYS A 42 -12.23 -5.02 2.66
N ALA A 43 -11.86 -4.11 1.77
CA ALA A 43 -11.62 -4.40 0.36
C ALA A 43 -10.37 -5.27 0.14
N ALA A 44 -9.33 -5.09 0.96
CA ALA A 44 -8.10 -5.88 0.95
C ALA A 44 -8.22 -7.22 1.70
N GLY A 45 -9.37 -7.49 2.34
CA GLY A 45 -9.57 -8.73 3.11
C GLY A 45 -8.68 -8.85 4.36
N VAL A 46 -8.21 -7.72 4.90
CA VAL A 46 -7.35 -7.68 6.09
C VAL A 46 -8.08 -7.08 7.30
N THR A 47 -7.52 -7.27 8.50
CA THR A 47 -8.06 -6.61 9.69
C THR A 47 -7.73 -5.12 9.69
N ARG A 48 -8.53 -4.30 10.38
CA ARG A 48 -8.17 -2.89 10.62
C ARG A 48 -6.83 -2.73 11.33
N GLY A 49 -6.52 -3.64 12.26
CA GLY A 49 -5.23 -3.66 12.97
C GLY A 49 -4.04 -3.87 12.04
N ALA A 50 -4.19 -4.66 10.98
CA ALA A 50 -3.16 -4.84 9.97
C ALA A 50 -2.87 -3.54 9.21
N ILE A 51 -3.89 -2.74 8.86
CA ILE A 51 -3.68 -1.41 8.27
C ILE A 51 -2.87 -0.52 9.23
N TYR A 52 -3.28 -0.41 10.49
CA TYR A 52 -2.58 0.44 11.48
C TYR A 52 -1.17 -0.04 11.83
N TRP A 53 -0.87 -1.33 11.62
CA TRP A 53 0.48 -1.85 11.77
C TRP A 53 1.40 -1.43 10.62
N HIS A 54 0.87 -1.34 9.40
CA HIS A 54 1.63 -0.98 8.20
C HIS A 54 1.69 0.52 7.93
N PHE A 55 0.63 1.24 8.28
CA PHE A 55 0.43 2.65 7.93
C PHE A 55 -0.09 3.42 9.14
N LYS A 56 0.54 4.56 9.40
CA LYS A 56 0.18 5.39 10.55
C LYS A 56 -1.23 5.97 10.41
N ASP A 57 -1.54 6.50 9.23
CA ASP A 57 -2.81 7.14 8.91
C ASP A 57 -3.07 7.12 7.40
N LYS A 58 -4.16 7.74 6.95
CA LYS A 58 -4.52 7.78 5.53
C LYS A 58 -3.54 8.63 4.70
N SER A 59 -2.93 9.65 5.30
CA SER A 59 -1.97 10.51 4.61
C SER A 59 -0.68 9.76 4.34
N ASP A 60 -0.20 8.98 5.31
CA ASP A 60 0.95 8.07 5.15
C ASP A 60 0.76 7.10 3.97
N LEU A 61 -0.43 6.49 3.91
CA LEU A 61 -0.84 5.60 2.83
C LEU A 61 -0.86 6.30 1.46
N PHE A 62 -1.35 7.53 1.41
CA PHE A 62 -1.40 8.33 0.17
C PHE A 62 0.00 8.79 -0.27
N SER A 63 0.83 9.27 0.66
CA SER A 63 2.20 9.70 0.38
C SER A 63 3.02 8.57 -0.23
N GLU A 64 2.87 7.35 0.28
CA GLU A 64 3.61 6.22 -0.29
C GLU A 64 3.14 5.84 -1.70
N ILE A 65 1.83 5.86 -1.96
CA ILE A 65 1.32 5.67 -3.33
C ILE A 65 1.89 6.72 -4.27
N TRP A 66 2.02 7.97 -3.80
CA TRP A 66 2.65 9.05 -4.56
C TRP A 66 4.12 8.76 -4.85
N GLU A 67 4.91 8.41 -3.84
CA GLU A 67 6.35 8.10 -3.99
C GLU A 67 6.60 6.92 -4.94
N LEU A 68 5.76 5.87 -4.88
CA LEU A 68 5.82 4.75 -5.81
C LEU A 68 5.49 5.18 -7.25
N SER A 69 4.51 6.07 -7.42
CA SER A 69 4.13 6.57 -8.74
C SER A 69 5.23 7.41 -9.37
N GLU A 70 5.85 8.31 -8.61
CA GLU A 70 6.99 9.12 -9.06
C GLU A 70 8.19 8.26 -9.44
N SER A 71 8.49 7.23 -8.64
CA SER A 71 9.61 6.30 -8.92
C SER A 71 9.38 5.52 -10.21
N ASN A 72 8.17 5.00 -10.41
CA ASN A 72 7.83 4.25 -11.62
C ASN A 72 7.89 5.12 -12.88
N ILE A 73 7.48 6.39 -12.80
CA ILE A 73 7.57 7.33 -13.92
C ILE A 73 9.05 7.61 -14.24
N GLY A 74 9.88 7.86 -13.22
CA GLY A 74 11.31 8.11 -13.42
C GLY A 74 12.07 6.92 -14.02
N GLU A 75 11.72 5.68 -13.65
CA GLU A 75 12.31 4.48 -14.27
C GLU A 75 11.95 4.36 -15.75
N LEU A 76 10.70 4.62 -16.12
CA LEU A 76 10.27 4.63 -17.52
C LEU A 76 10.98 5.73 -18.32
N GLU A 77 11.13 6.93 -17.76
CA GLU A 77 11.86 8.01 -18.43
C GLU A 77 13.31 7.64 -18.75
N LEU A 78 13.98 6.90 -17.86
CA LEU A 78 15.34 6.40 -18.09
C LEU A 78 15.39 5.27 -19.14
N GLU A 79 14.38 4.41 -19.20
CA GLU A 79 14.30 3.32 -20.18
C GLU A 79 14.11 3.84 -21.62
N TYR A 80 13.40 4.97 -21.77
CA TYR A 80 13.08 5.58 -23.07
C TYR A 80 14.03 6.73 -23.48
N GLN A 81 15.09 6.99 -22.71
CA GLN A 81 16.22 7.86 -23.11
C GLN A 81 17.32 7.06 -23.80
#